data_AF-A0A0F9ER22-F1
#
_entry.id   AF-A0A0F9ER22-F1
#
_cell.length_a   1.000
_cell.length_b   1.000
_cell.length_c   1.000
_cell.angle_alpha   90.00
_cell.angle_beta   90.00
_cell.angle_gamma   90.00
#
_symmetry.space_group_name_H-M   'P 1'
#
loop_
_entity.id
_entity.type
_entity.pdbx_description
1 polymer ?
#
loop_
_entity_poly.entity_id
_entity_poly.type
_entity_poly.pdbx_seq_one_letter_code
_entity_poly.pdbx_strand_id
1 'polypeptide(L)'
;MIISRTPFRISFFGGGTDYPEYFNEHGGVVLATSINKYCYVGVDNGKMWSHSDLPMRSGMATSSAFTVGLLKACTDKSNEEIAGLATIWERDKLDDHVGYQDQYICAVGGFHRLRFYASGIVDEPVDYKWLEPYLM
;
A
#
# COMPACT_ATOMS: atom_id res chain seq x y z
N MET A 1 -10.11 12.05 -19.12
CA MET A 1 -9.99 12.08 -17.65
C MET A 1 -10.00 10.67 -17.08
N ILE A 2 -8.87 10.23 -16.52
CA ILE A 2 -8.73 8.98 -15.75
C ILE A 2 -8.70 9.36 -14.27
N ILE A 3 -9.44 8.63 -13.43
CA ILE A 3 -9.44 8.84 -11.98
C ILE A 3 -9.16 7.49 -11.32
N SER A 4 -8.11 7.44 -10.51
CA SER A 4 -7.83 6.31 -9.64
C SER A 4 -8.28 6.63 -8.21
N ARG A 5 -8.70 5.58 -7.50
CA ARG A 5 -9.04 5.61 -6.08
C ARG A 5 -8.23 4.54 -5.36
N THR A 6 -7.39 4.96 -4.44
CA THR A 6 -6.49 4.09 -3.69
C THR A 6 -6.83 4.16 -2.21
N PRO A 7 -7.12 3.04 -1.54
CA PRO A 7 -7.40 3.06 -0.10
C PRO A 7 -6.13 3.32 0.72
N PHE A 8 -6.30 3.96 1.87
CA PHE A 8 -5.29 3.99 2.92
C PHE A 8 -5.29 2.67 3.70
N ARG A 9 -4.32 2.51 4.60
CA ARG A 9 -4.16 1.28 5.38
C ARG A 9 -3.89 1.54 6.85
N ILE A 10 -4.35 0.62 7.70
CA ILE A 10 -3.96 0.47 9.10
C ILE A 10 -3.06 -0.75 9.20
N SER A 11 -1.94 -0.60 9.90
CA SER A 11 -1.11 -1.73 10.33
C SER A 11 -1.40 -2.00 11.81
N PHE A 12 -1.77 -3.23 12.15
CA PHE A 12 -2.08 -3.63 13.52
C PHE A 12 -0.83 -4.09 14.26
N PHE A 13 0.00 -4.89 13.59
CA PHE A 13 1.19 -5.49 14.18
C PHE A 13 2.32 -5.63 13.17
N GLY A 14 3.55 -5.66 13.70
CA GLY A 14 4.74 -6.00 12.93
C GLY A 14 5.33 -4.88 12.10
N GLY A 15 4.77 -3.67 12.17
CA GLY A 15 5.35 -2.51 11.50
C GLY A 15 6.82 -2.30 11.90
N GLY A 16 7.68 -2.07 10.91
CA GLY A 16 9.13 -2.02 11.10
C GLY A 16 9.83 -3.34 10.73
N THR A 17 9.16 -4.48 10.84
CA THR A 17 9.73 -5.76 10.40
C THR A 17 9.69 -5.92 8.87
N ASP A 18 8.95 -5.06 8.16
CA ASP A 18 8.86 -4.99 6.71
C ASP A 18 9.99 -4.18 6.05
N TYR A 19 10.98 -3.77 6.83
CA TYR A 19 12.20 -3.14 6.34
C TYR A 19 13.22 -4.23 5.93
N PRO A 20 13.83 -4.18 4.74
CA PRO A 20 14.82 -5.16 4.27
C PRO A 20 15.99 -5.33 5.23
N GLU A 21 16.41 -4.23 5.87
CA GLU A 21 17.48 -4.22 6.86
C GLU A 21 17.15 -5.15 8.05
N TYR A 22 15.86 -5.40 8.30
CA TYR A 22 15.39 -6.31 9.34
C TYR A 22 15.03 -7.70 8.78
N PHE A 23 14.14 -7.77 7.78
CA PHE A 23 13.60 -9.07 7.35
C PHE A 23 14.61 -9.93 6.58
N ASN A 24 15.67 -9.34 6.01
CA ASN A 24 16.70 -10.13 5.34
C ASN A 24 17.45 -11.03 6.33
N GLU A 25 17.56 -10.62 7.59
CA GLU A 25 18.27 -11.37 8.63
C GLU A 25 17.33 -12.18 9.53
N HIS A 26 16.14 -11.65 9.84
CA HIS A 26 15.24 -12.23 10.84
C HIS A 26 13.92 -12.77 10.27
N GLY A 27 13.64 -12.48 9.01
CA GLY A 27 12.27 -12.52 8.48
C GLY A 27 11.41 -11.39 9.06
N GLY A 28 10.29 -11.12 8.41
CA GLY A 28 9.35 -10.09 8.82
C GLY A 28 7.92 -10.57 8.69
N VAL A 29 7.02 -9.98 9.46
CA VAL A 29 5.59 -10.22 9.32
C VAL A 29 4.81 -8.98 9.73
N VAL A 30 3.84 -8.58 8.92
CA VAL A 30 2.88 -7.52 9.26
C VAL A 30 1.46 -8.06 9.13
N LEU A 31 0.58 -7.53 9.96
CA LEU A 31 -0.86 -7.75 9.88
C LEU A 31 -1.52 -6.39 9.65
N ALA A 32 -2.07 -6.17 8.46
CA ALA A 32 -2.54 -4.86 8.03
C ALA A 32 -3.78 -4.95 7.13
N THR A 33 -4.64 -3.94 7.18
CA THR A 33 -5.83 -3.85 6.35
C THR A 33 -5.95 -2.50 5.68
N SER A 34 -6.52 -2.47 4.47
CA SER A 34 -7.02 -1.23 3.89
C SER A 34 -8.25 -0.71 4.63
N ILE A 35 -8.52 0.59 4.58
CA ILE A 35 -9.68 1.23 5.22
C ILE A 35 -10.55 1.99 4.21
N ASN A 36 -11.75 2.37 4.64
CA ASN A 36 -12.72 3.15 3.84
C ASN A 36 -12.39 4.65 3.74
N LYS A 37 -11.10 4.97 3.59
CA LYS A 37 -10.55 6.32 3.38
C LYS A 37 -9.55 6.23 2.24
N TYR A 38 -9.54 7.23 1.37
CA TYR A 38 -8.92 7.11 0.06
C TYR A 38 -8.06 8.32 -0.33
N CYS A 39 -7.06 8.03 -1.17
CA CYS A 39 -6.39 8.98 -2.04
C CYS A 39 -7.00 8.88 -3.43
N TYR A 40 -7.33 10.02 -4.02
CA TYR A 40 -7.84 10.15 -5.38
C TYR A 40 -6.77 10.84 -6.21
N VAL A 41 -6.42 10.25 -7.36
CA VAL A 41 -5.52 10.87 -8.34
C VAL A 41 -6.25 10.93 -9.68
N GLY A 42 -6.34 12.13 -10.25
CA GLY A 42 -6.94 12.34 -11.56
C GLY A 42 -5.92 12.85 -12.57
N VAL A 43 -5.92 12.26 -13.76
CA VAL A 43 -5.07 12.64 -14.88
C VAL A 43 -5.94 13.00 -16.08
N ASP A 44 -5.75 14.20 -16.62
CA ASP A 44 -6.46 14.66 -17.81
C ASP A 44 -5.57 15.59 -18.65
N ASN A 45 -5.36 15.25 -19.93
CA ASN A 45 -4.60 16.06 -20.88
C ASN A 45 -3.23 16.53 -20.34
N GLY A 46 -2.48 15.62 -19.69
CA GLY A 46 -1.17 15.91 -19.10
C GLY A 46 -1.20 16.72 -17.80
N LYS A 47 -2.39 17.07 -17.29
CA LYS A 47 -2.56 17.70 -15.98
C LYS A 47 -2.93 16.64 -14.95
N MET A 48 -2.37 16.79 -13.76
CA MET A 48 -2.62 15.92 -12.61
C MET A 48 -3.24 16.72 -11.47
N TRP A 49 -4.21 16.13 -10.77
CA TRP A 49 -4.70 16.61 -9.49
C TRP A 49 -4.80 15.44 -8.50
N SER A 50 -4.78 15.75 -7.21
CA SER A 50 -4.97 14.76 -6.16
C SER A 50 -5.81 15.30 -5.01
N HIS A 51 -6.61 14.43 -4.41
CA HIS A 51 -7.36 14.71 -3.18
C HIS A 51 -7.16 13.55 -2.20
N SER A 52 -7.18 13.83 -0.90
CA SER A 52 -6.92 12.84 0.14
C SER A 52 -7.88 13.03 1.30
N ASP A 53 -8.53 11.94 1.73
CA ASP A 53 -9.43 11.97 2.90
C ASP A 53 -8.66 12.18 4.22
N LEU A 54 -7.34 11.93 4.23
CA LEU A 54 -6.48 12.06 5.40
C LEU A 54 -5.34 13.06 5.16
N PRO A 55 -4.88 13.79 6.20
CA PRO A 55 -3.72 14.66 6.08
C PRO A 55 -2.44 13.85 5.82
N MET A 56 -1.43 14.51 5.24
CA MET A 56 -0.11 13.93 5.08
C MET A 56 0.50 13.57 6.45
N ARG A 57 1.36 12.55 6.47
CA ARG A 57 2.05 12.08 7.69
C ARG A 57 1.13 11.63 8.83
N SER A 58 -0.06 11.15 8.50
CA SER A 58 -1.01 10.56 9.46
C SER A 58 -0.60 9.16 9.97
N GLY A 59 0.46 8.57 9.42
CA GLY A 59 0.85 7.19 9.69
C GLY A 59 0.03 6.15 8.91
N MET A 60 -0.84 6.58 7.98
CA MET A 60 -1.84 5.73 7.29
C MET A 60 -1.47 5.38 5.83
N ALA A 61 -0.17 5.42 5.49
CA ALA A 61 0.35 5.27 4.13
C ALA A 61 -0.14 6.32 3.12
N THR A 62 -0.26 7.59 3.54
CA THR A 62 -0.75 8.65 2.63
C THR A 62 0.17 8.90 1.44
N SER A 63 1.49 8.75 1.61
CA SER A 63 2.46 8.85 0.51
C SER A 63 2.34 7.69 -0.48
N SER A 64 2.37 6.46 0.01
CA SER A 64 2.27 5.27 -0.85
C SER A 64 0.93 5.13 -1.55
N ALA A 65 -0.17 5.57 -0.91
CA ALA A 65 -1.47 5.65 -1.57
C ALA A 65 -1.48 6.61 -2.77
N PHE A 66 -0.74 7.72 -2.69
CA PHE A 66 -0.57 8.64 -3.82
C PHE A 66 0.25 8.00 -4.95
N THR A 67 1.40 7.40 -4.64
CA THR A 67 2.25 6.71 -5.63
C THR A 67 1.47 5.62 -6.35
N VAL A 68 0.76 4.76 -5.60
CA VAL A 68 -0.10 3.71 -6.14
C VAL A 68 -1.25 4.31 -6.97
N GLY A 69 -1.88 5.38 -6.51
CA GLY A 69 -2.93 6.07 -7.25
C GLY A 69 -2.44 6.61 -8.59
N LEU A 70 -1.26 7.23 -8.61
CA LEU A 70 -0.66 7.73 -9.85
C LEU A 70 -0.33 6.58 -10.82
N LEU A 71 0.25 5.49 -10.33
CA LEU A 71 0.53 4.31 -11.17
C LEU A 71 -0.74 3.66 -11.72
N LYS A 72 -1.81 3.58 -10.92
CA LYS A 72 -3.14 3.12 -11.37
C LYS A 72 -3.73 4.04 -12.44
N ALA A 73 -3.46 5.34 -12.39
CA ALA A 73 -3.96 6.30 -13.38
C ALA A 73 -3.13 6.30 -14.68
N CYS A 74 -1.88 5.86 -14.64
CA CYS A 74 -0.94 5.91 -15.77
C CYS A 74 -0.63 4.54 -16.41
N THR A 75 -1.13 3.44 -15.86
CA THR A 75 -0.82 2.08 -16.35
C THR A 75 -2.02 1.14 -16.25
N ASP A 76 -2.05 0.10 -17.08
CA ASP A 76 -3.07 -0.97 -17.04
C ASP A 76 -2.56 -2.23 -16.30
N LYS A 77 -1.64 -2.06 -15.35
CA LYS A 77 -1.01 -3.16 -14.62
C LYS A 77 -1.91 -3.72 -13.53
N SER A 78 -1.68 -4.98 -13.16
CA SER A 78 -2.33 -5.59 -11.99
C SER A 78 -1.97 -4.86 -10.71
N ASN A 79 -2.80 -4.99 -9.66
CA ASN A 79 -2.54 -4.34 -8.38
C ASN A 79 -1.23 -4.84 -7.76
N GLU A 80 -0.89 -6.10 -7.95
CA GLU A 80 0.34 -6.73 -7.47
C GLU A 80 1.57 -6.17 -8.19
N GLU A 81 1.49 -5.99 -9.52
CA GLU A 81 2.55 -5.32 -10.26
C GLU A 81 2.69 -3.85 -9.85
N ILE A 82 1.57 -3.16 -9.60
CA ILE A 82 1.57 -1.77 -9.13
C ILE A 82 2.20 -1.66 -7.74
N ALA A 83 1.93 -2.60 -6.83
CA ALA A 83 2.58 -2.67 -5.53
C ALA A 83 4.11 -2.71 -5.68
N GLY A 84 4.62 -3.64 -6.50
CA GLY A 84 6.05 -3.77 -6.74
C GLY A 84 6.66 -2.52 -7.40
N LEU A 85 5.98 -1.93 -8.38
CA LEU A 85 6.43 -0.69 -9.01
C LEU A 85 6.45 0.49 -8.03
N ALA A 86 5.44 0.63 -7.19
CA ALA A 86 5.39 1.66 -6.17
C ALA A 86 6.56 1.51 -5.18
N THR A 87 6.88 0.27 -4.76
CA THR A 87 8.04 0.00 -3.91
C THR A 87 9.35 0.41 -4.58
N ILE A 88 9.55 0.08 -5.86
CA ILE A 88 10.74 0.49 -6.62
C ILE A 88 10.82 2.02 -6.71
N TRP A 89 9.71 2.70 -6.99
CA TRP A 89 9.70 4.15 -7.09
C TRP A 89 10.08 4.82 -5.76
N GLU A 90 9.46 4.41 -4.67
CA GLU A 90 9.71 5.01 -3.36
C GLU A 90 11.11 4.67 -2.83
N ARG A 91 11.50 3.39 -2.84
CA ARG A 91 12.80 2.98 -2.30
C ARG A 91 13.97 3.28 -3.22
N ASP A 92 13.88 2.95 -4.50
CA ASP A 92 15.06 2.96 -5.38
C ASP A 92 15.18 4.26 -6.19
N LYS A 93 14.06 4.85 -6.59
CA LYS A 93 14.07 6.06 -7.44
C LYS A 93 14.04 7.35 -6.65
N LEU A 94 13.32 7.36 -5.53
CA LEU A 94 13.25 8.49 -4.61
C LEU A 94 14.25 8.38 -3.45
N ASP A 95 14.89 7.21 -3.28
CA ASP A 95 15.85 6.94 -2.19
C ASP A 95 15.21 7.12 -0.79
N ASP A 96 13.90 6.86 -0.68
CA ASP A 96 13.20 6.97 0.59
C ASP A 96 13.42 5.70 1.45
N HIS A 97 13.66 5.92 2.74
CA HIS A 97 13.79 4.84 3.71
C HIS A 97 12.39 4.38 4.20
N VAL A 98 11.74 3.52 3.41
CA VAL A 98 10.37 3.03 3.68
C VAL A 98 10.26 1.51 3.63
N GLY A 99 9.42 0.91 4.47
CA GLY A 99 9.10 -0.53 4.41
C GLY A 99 8.30 -0.93 3.16
N TYR A 100 7.87 -2.19 3.12
CA TYR A 100 7.20 -2.80 1.96
C TYR A 100 5.68 -2.95 2.12
N GLN A 101 5.14 -2.74 3.33
CA GLN A 101 3.73 -3.02 3.59
C GLN A 101 2.78 -1.97 2.98
N ASP A 102 3.21 -0.71 2.91
CA ASP A 102 2.35 0.42 2.59
C ASP A 102 1.86 0.35 1.14
N GLN A 103 2.80 0.17 0.21
CA GLN A 103 2.54 0.10 -1.23
C GLN A 103 1.66 -1.12 -1.55
N TYR A 104 1.95 -2.26 -0.92
CA TYR A 104 1.19 -3.50 -1.14
C TYR A 104 -0.26 -3.36 -0.70
N ILE A 105 -0.51 -2.95 0.55
CA ILE A 105 -1.88 -2.85 1.07
C ILE A 105 -2.68 -1.75 0.36
N CYS A 106 -2.04 -0.64 -0.02
CA CYS A 106 -2.69 0.41 -0.80
C CYS A 106 -3.05 -0.07 -2.22
N ALA A 107 -2.20 -0.88 -2.87
CA ALA A 107 -2.44 -1.36 -4.22
C ALA A 107 -3.50 -2.46 -4.26
N VAL A 108 -3.33 -3.51 -3.44
CA VAL A 108 -4.17 -4.72 -3.44
C VAL A 108 -5.49 -4.47 -2.70
N GLY A 109 -5.42 -3.88 -1.50
CA GLY A 109 -6.57 -3.70 -0.62
C GLY A 109 -7.07 -5.01 0.00
N GLY A 110 -7.81 -4.90 1.11
CA GLY A 110 -8.24 -6.05 1.92
C GLY A 110 -7.45 -6.18 3.22
N PHE A 111 -7.61 -7.30 3.92
CA PHE A 111 -6.93 -7.63 5.17
C PHE A 111 -5.91 -8.74 4.92
N HIS A 112 -4.64 -8.47 5.22
CA HIS A 112 -3.53 -9.35 4.87
C HIS A 112 -2.59 -9.57 6.03
N ARG A 113 -2.06 -10.79 6.10
CA ARG A 113 -0.82 -11.10 6.80
C ARG A 113 0.28 -11.22 5.76
N LEU A 114 1.15 -10.21 5.67
CA LEU A 114 2.29 -10.26 4.75
C LEU A 114 3.52 -10.76 5.49
N ARG A 115 4.22 -11.72 4.90
CA ARG A 115 5.49 -12.26 5.40
C ARG A 115 6.63 -11.85 4.49
N PHE A 116 7.70 -11.36 5.07
CA PHE A 116 8.86 -10.85 4.36
C PHE A 116 10.05 -11.76 4.62
N TYR A 117 10.74 -12.11 3.54
CA TYR A 117 11.95 -12.94 3.55
C TYR A 117 12.96 -12.36 2.57
N ALA A 118 14.24 -12.68 2.74
CA ALA A 118 15.27 -12.36 1.74
C ALA A 118 14.94 -12.93 0.35
N SER A 119 14.19 -14.03 0.28
CA SER A 119 13.74 -14.65 -0.97
C SER A 119 12.49 -14.00 -1.59
N GLY A 120 11.83 -13.08 -0.90
CA GLY A 120 10.63 -12.41 -1.37
C GLY A 120 9.53 -12.29 -0.32
N ILE A 121 8.36 -11.84 -0.78
CA ILE A 121 7.19 -11.54 0.04
C ILE A 121 6.11 -12.59 -0.24
N VAL A 122 5.50 -13.10 0.83
CA VAL A 122 4.35 -14.01 0.78
C VAL A 122 3.14 -13.29 1.34
N ASP A 123 2.07 -13.21 0.56
CA ASP A 123 0.79 -12.69 0.99
C ASP A 123 -0.12 -13.83 1.47
N GLU A 124 -0.66 -13.67 2.67
CA GLU A 124 -1.64 -14.56 3.26
C GLU A 124 -2.90 -13.74 3.60
N PRO A 125 -3.87 -13.64 2.66
CA PRO A 125 -5.12 -12.92 2.89
C PRO A 125 -5.87 -13.48 4.10
N VAL A 126 -6.39 -12.59 4.93
CA VAL A 126 -7.12 -12.92 6.15
C VAL A 126 -8.61 -12.84 5.86
N ASP A 127 -9.33 -13.95 6.05
CA ASP A 127 -10.79 -13.91 5.99
C ASP A 127 -11.34 -13.11 7.18
N TYR A 128 -12.03 -12.02 6.86
CA TYR A 128 -12.69 -11.14 7.83
C TYR A 128 -14.20 -11.13 7.65
N LYS A 129 -14.78 -11.95 6.78
CA LYS A 129 -16.23 -11.98 6.55
C LYS A 129 -17.02 -12.32 7.80
N TRP A 130 -16.41 -13.10 8.69
CA TRP A 130 -16.98 -13.42 10.00
C TRP A 130 -17.16 -12.17 10.90
N LEU A 131 -16.48 -11.05 10.62
CA LEU A 131 -16.66 -9.78 11.31
C LEU A 131 -17.80 -8.94 10.73
N GLU A 132 -18.23 -9.18 9.49
CA GLU A 132 -19.25 -8.35 8.81
C GLU A 132 -20.54 -8.16 9.64
N PRO A 133 -21.09 -9.17 10.34
CA PRO A 133 -22.28 -8.98 11.19
C PRO A 133 -22.07 -8.05 12.39
N TYR A 134 -20.82 -7.75 12.75
CA TYR A 134 -20.45 -6.94 13.91
C TYR A 134 -19.97 -5.54 13.52
N LEU A 135 -19.77 -5.27 12.23
CA LEU A 135 -19.42 -3.95 11.71
C LEU A 135 -20.74 -3.18 11.50
N MET A 136 -21.02 -2.23 12.41
CA MET A 136 -22.20 -1.36 12.37
C MET A 136 -22.22 -0.41 11.17
#